data_AF-A0A7X1CB53-F1
#
_entry.id   AF-A0A7X1CB53-F1
#
_cell.length_a   1.000
_cell.length_b   1.000
_cell.length_c   1.000
_cell.angle_alpha   90.00
_cell.angle_beta   90.00
_cell.angle_gamma   90.00
#
_symmetry.space_group_name_H-M   'P 1'
#
loop_
_entity.id
_entity.type
_entity.pdbx_description
1 polymer ?
#
loop_
_entity_poly.entity_id
_entity_poly.type
_entity_poly.pdbx_seq_one_letter_code
_entity_poly.pdbx_strand_id
1 'polypeptide(L)' 'MDWLRNLGMIVLTGVTIIVGIVTLGWGLWDVGNGLWGSNKEFRKVIIGIAIGAVGAIILGWGAPACLEFFKNAGQQIPLR' A
#
# COMPACT_ATOMS: atom_id res chain seq x y z
N MET A 1 -19.48 21.86 2.10
CA MET A 1 -18.02 21.78 2.39
C MET A 1 -17.63 20.37 2.80
N ASP A 2 -18.44 19.66 3.59
CA ASP A 2 -18.11 18.33 4.12
C ASP A 2 -18.09 17.21 3.06
N TRP A 3 -18.94 17.30 2.04
CA TRP A 3 -18.96 16.33 0.94
C TRP A 3 -17.68 16.34 0.09
N LEU A 4 -17.11 17.52 -0.18
CA LEU A 4 -15.84 17.68 -0.90
C LEU A 4 -14.65 17.14 -0.09
N ARG A 5 -14.66 17.33 1.23
CA ARG A 5 -13.65 16.78 2.14
C ARG A 5 -13.74 15.25 2.22
N ASN A 6 -14.94 14.69 2.25
CA ASN A 6 -15.15 13.25 2.24
C ASN A 6 -14.69 12.62 0.92
N LEU A 7 -15.06 13.17 -0.24
CA LEU A 7 -14.56 12.70 -1.53
C LEU A 7 -13.04 12.78 -1.63
N GLY A 8 -12.46 13.90 -1.17
CA GLY A 8 -11.01 14.07 -1.11
C GLY A 8 -10.33 12.99 -0.27
N MET A 9 -10.84 12.68 0.92
CA MET A 9 -10.30 11.61 1.76
C MET A 9 -10.43 10.22 1.14
N ILE A 10 -11.54 9.93 0.45
CA ILE A 10 -11.75 8.63 -0.21
C ILE A 10 -10.72 8.42 -1.31
N VAL A 11 -10.54 9.42 -2.17
CA VAL A 11 -9.55 9.38 -3.25
C VAL A 11 -8.14 9.28 -2.69
N LEU A 12 -7.81 10.07 -1.67
CA LEU A 12 -6.49 10.06 -1.03
C LEU A 12 -6.19 8.69 -0.40
N THR A 13 -7.16 8.10 0.29
CA THR A 13 -7.04 6.77 0.90
C THR A 13 -6.85 5.70 -0.16
N GLY A 14 -7.63 5.75 -1.25
CA GLY A 14 -7.50 4.86 -2.40
C GLY A 14 -6.11 4.93 -3.04
N VAL A 15 -5.61 6.14 -3.30
CA VAL A 15 -4.27 6.37 -3.86
C VAL A 15 -3.19 5.85 -2.92
N THR A 16 -3.31 6.09 -1.61
CA THR A 16 -2.32 5.65 -0.60
C THR A 16 -2.17 4.13 -0.58
N ILE A 17 -3.27 3.39 -0.70
CA ILE A 17 -3.25 1.92 -0.76
C ILE A 17 -2.61 1.43 -2.04
N ILE A 18 -3.00 2.00 -3.19
CA ILE A 18 -2.44 1.62 -4.49
C ILE A 18 -0.93 1.84 -4.49
N VAL A 19 -0.48 3.00 -4.03
CA VAL A 19 0.95 3.34 -3.90
C VAL A 19 1.64 2.35 -2.95
N GLY A 20 1.06 2.04 -1.79
CA GLY A 20 1.63 1.08 -0.85
C GLY A 20 1.79 -0.33 -1.43
N ILE A 21 0.77 -0.84 -2.14
CA ILE A 21 0.81 -2.17 -2.78
C ILE A 21 1.86 -2.21 -3.90
N VAL A 22 1.89 -1.18 -4.77
CA VAL A 22 2.86 -1.10 -5.87
C VAL A 22 4.29 -1.04 -5.32
N THR A 23 4.51 -0.24 -4.28
CA THR A 23 5.83 -0.10 -3.64
C THR A 23 6.29 -1.41 -3.02
N LEU A 24 5.41 -2.14 -2.34
CA LEU A 24 5.69 -3.48 -1.84
C LEU A 24 6.01 -4.48 -2.96
N GLY A 25 5.24 -4.45 -4.05
CA GLY A 25 5.49 -5.30 -5.22
C GLY A 25 6.86 -5.06 -5.85
N TRP A 26 7.28 -3.80 -5.97
CA TRP A 26 8.61 -3.43 -6.43
C TRP A 26 9.71 -3.89 -5.46
N GLY A 27 9.51 -3.72 -4.15
CA GLY A 27 10.45 -4.21 -3.15
C GLY A 27 10.66 -5.72 -3.24
N LEU A 28 9.58 -6.49 -3.39
CA LEU A 28 9.64 -7.94 -3.56
C LEU A 28 10.32 -8.34 -4.87
N TRP A 29 10.07 -7.61 -5.96
CA TRP A 29 10.69 -7.83 -7.26
C TRP A 29 12.22 -7.62 -7.21
N ASP A 30 12.68 -6.56 -6.54
CA ASP A 30 14.10 -6.26 -6.37
C ASP A 30 14.81 -7.27 -5.46
N VAL A 31 14.15 -7.71 -4.39
CA VAL A 31 14.63 -8.81 -3.55
C VAL A 31 14.73 -10.11 -4.34
N GLY A 32 13.69 -10.44 -5.12
CA GLY A 32 13.68 -11.62 -5.98
C GLY A 32 14.83 -11.60 -6.99
N ASN A 33 14.97 -10.52 -7.76
CA ASN A 33 16.04 -10.39 -8.74
C ASN A 33 17.45 -10.37 -8.13
N GLY A 34 17.61 -9.77 -6.94
CA GLY A 34 18.88 -9.77 -6.24
C GLY A 34 19.28 -11.15 -5.70
N LEU A 35 18.31 -12.03 -5.43
CA LEU A 35 18.54 -13.37 -4.90
C LEU A 35 18.57 -14.47 -5.99
N TRP A 36 17.93 -14.28 -7.14
CA TRP A 36 17.79 -15.31 -8.19
C TRP A 36 18.94 -15.36 -9.21
N GLY A 37 19.98 -14.52 -9.06
CA GLY A 37 21.14 -14.50 -9.94
C GLY A 37 22.34 -15.32 -9.44
N SER A 38 23.14 -15.86 -10.37
CA SER A 38 24.42 -16.53 -10.05
C SER A 38 25.45 -15.59 -9.39
N ASN A 39 25.32 -14.27 -9.61
CA ASN A 39 25.97 -13.22 -8.85
C ASN A 39 24.92 -12.55 -7.97
N LYS A 40 24.85 -12.94 -6.70
CA LYS A 40 23.92 -12.34 -5.73
C LYS A 40 24.24 -10.87 -5.54
N GLU A 41 23.41 -10.00 -6.09
CA GLU A 41 23.54 -8.55 -5.88
C GLU A 41 22.86 -8.16 -4.56
N PHE A 42 23.55 -8.39 -3.45
CA PHE A 42 23.07 -8.03 -2.10
C PHE A 42 22.64 -6.56 -1.99
N ARG A 43 23.25 -5.67 -2.78
CA ARG A 43 22.84 -4.26 -2.85
C ARG A 43 21.39 -4.10 -3.33
N LYS A 44 20.96 -4.85 -4.35
CA LYS A 44 19.56 -4.82 -4.84
C LYS A 44 18.61 -5.40 -3.81
N VAL A 45 19.01 -6.45 -3.11
CA VAL A 45 18.22 -7.05 -2.02
C VAL A 45 17.99 -6.06 -0.88
N ILE A 46 19.04 -5.35 -0.43
CA ILE A 46 18.92 -4.35 0.65
C ILE A 46 18.00 -3.20 0.22
N ILE A 47 18.13 -2.74 -1.03
CA ILE A 47 17.26 -1.69 -1.59
C ILE A 47 15.81 -2.18 -1.65
N GLY A 48 15.58 -3.40 -2.14
CA GLY A 48 14.24 -3.99 -2.19
C GLY A 48 13.60 -4.16 -0.82
N ILE A 49 14.36 -4.54 0.21
CA ILE A 49 13.88 -4.60 1.61
C ILE A 49 13.52 -3.19 2.11
N ALA A 50 14.35 -2.19 1.85
CA ALA A 50 14.07 -0.81 2.26
C ALA A 50 12.81 -0.26 1.57
N ILE A 51 12.66 -0.49 0.26
CA ILE A 51 11.47 -0.11 -0.50
C ILE A 51 10.23 -0.84 0.02
N GLY A 52 10.35 -2.15 0.27
CA GLY A 52 9.27 -2.95 0.86
C GLY A 52 8.85 -2.44 2.24
N ALA A 53 9.80 -2.07 3.10
CA ALA A 53 9.52 -1.49 4.41
C ALA A 53 8.78 -0.15 4.30
N VAL A 54 9.16 0.71 3.35
CA VAL A 54 8.45 1.97 3.07
C VAL A 54 7.03 1.69 2.58
N GLY A 55 6.83 0.73 1.67
CA GLY A 55 5.51 0.32 1.22
C GLY A 55 4.63 -0.22 2.36
N ALA A 56 5.21 -1.00 3.27
CA ALA A 56 4.52 -1.50 4.47
C ALA A 56 4.11 -0.38 5.43
N ILE A 57 4.95 0.65 5.61
CA ILE A 57 4.62 1.84 6.42
C ILE A 57 3.48 2.63 5.77
N ILE A 58 3.54 2.86 4.46
CA ILE A 58 2.49 3.56 3.70
C ILE A 58 1.16 2.80 3.82
N LEU A 59 1.19 1.46 3.70
CA LEU A 59 0.01 0.64 3.95
C LEU A 59 -0.42 0.68 5.42
N GLY A 60 0.49 0.71 6.39
CA GLY A 60 0.14 0.83 7.80
C GLY A 60 -0.60 2.12 8.13
N TRP A 61 -0.33 3.20 7.40
CA TRP A 61 -1.02 4.49 7.55
C TRP A 61 -2.33 4.52 6.75
N GLY A 62 -2.36 3.90 5.57
CA GLY A 62 -3.56 3.86 4.73
C GLY A 62 -4.58 2.77 5.13
N ALA A 63 -4.15 1.67 5.74
CA ALA A 63 -5.00 0.52 6.05
C ALA A 63 -6.08 0.81 7.10
N PRO A 64 -5.84 1.57 8.19
CA PRO A 64 -6.89 1.97 9.12
C PRO A 64 -7.96 2.83 8.45
N ALA A 65 -7.54 3.83 7.66
CA ALA A 65 -8.45 4.70 6.90
C ALA A 65 -9.24 3.90 5.85
N CYS A 66 -8.63 2.89 5.23
CA CYS A 66 -9.30 1.99 4.31
C CYS A 66 -10.33 1.10 5.01
N LEU A 67 -9.98 0.51 6.15
CA LEU A 67 -10.88 -0.32 6.94
C LEU A 67 -12.06 0.49 7.47
N GLU A 68 -11.84 1.73 7.91
CA GLU A 68 -12.92 2.65 8.27
C GLU A 68 -13.78 3.03 7.07
N PHE A 69 -13.19 3.28 5.90
CA PHE A 69 -13.94 3.50 4.69
C PHE A 69 -14.83 2.30 4.33
N PHE A 70 -14.28 1.08 4.33
CA PHE A 70 -15.06 -0.13 4.06
C PHE A 70 -16.12 -0.42 5.12
N LYS A 71 -15.86 -0.11 6.40
CA LYS A 71 -16.86 -0.22 7.46
C LYS A 71 -18.01 0.79 7.27
N ASN A 72 -17.68 2.04 6.95
CA ASN A 72 -18.66 3.08 6.71
C ASN A 72 -19.45 2.89 5.40
N ALA A 73 -18.78 2.42 4.34
CA ALA A 73 -19.42 2.08 3.06
C ALA A 73 -20.24 0.78 3.17
N GLY A 74 -19.76 -0.20 3.95
CA GLY A 74 -20.45 -1.46 4.21
C GLY A 74 -21.68 -1.31 5.10
N GLN A 75 -21.68 -0.38 6.06
CA GLN A 75 -22.89 -0.03 6.83
C GLN A 75 -23.97 0.66 5.99
N GLN A 76 -23.64 1.23 4.83
CA GLN A 76 -24.62 1.84 3.91
C GLN A 76 -25.26 0.83 2.95
N ILE A 77 -24.77 -0.40 2.88
CA ILE A 77 -25.46 -1.48 2.18
C ILE A 77 -26.30 -2.21 3.24
N PRO A 78 -27.61 -1.95 3.36
CA PRO A 78 -28.45 -2.71 4.27
C PRO A 78 -28.40 -4.18 3.85
N LEU A 79 -27.69 -4.98 4.64
CA LEU A 79 -27.83 -6.43 4.63
C LEU A 79 -29.27 -6.70 5.11
N ARG A 80 -30.17 -6.83 4.13
CA ARG A 80 -31.53 -7.35 4.36
C ARG A 80 -31.46 -8.79 4.87
#